data_AF-A0A1Y0FY26-F1
#
_entry.id   AF-A0A1Y0FY26-F1
#
_cell.length_a   1.000
_cell.length_b   1.000
_cell.length_c   1.000
_cell.angle_alpha   90.00
_cell.angle_beta   90.00
_cell.angle_gamma   90.00
#
_symmetry.space_group_name_H-M   'P 1'
#
loop_
_entity.id
_entity.type
_entity.pdbx_description
1 polymer ?
#
loop_
_entity_poly.entity_id
_entity_poly.type
_entity_poly.pdbx_seq_one_letter_code
_entity_poly.pdbx_strand_id
1 'polypeptide(L)'
;MSFLRLKQSITCYIFIILFSSFAHAQDVEAPYDLEIIQPRAGLDVNNRFYKAYPGLVYEVRAAVIGGRYPYEYALETAPEGMTINAKTGEITWPSPVAKSTAYPVSLAVKDSAGNSQKVSWSVLVTTDKFLFVDPAKGKRGASGTINDPVQGFYDVYGGNNYDAKYATKLQGYFVYFKSGNYSLDGYTGGTQGVQYTNRQPLVWLAYPGHSPSIEMSKVALRIIDTRADNFYLDGFEIHDIDTSASNEYRMGVRIGGASSNVTFRNNKFHTITSTQGSYNQSAIMISRDSSVQGRYWSFQDNEFYNISGAYGILGYSAQKVLIEDNRFSNFTGNSHPIGPKTSTSYWFIRHNTIVDVDNYGIWLYYNDSNYGNMEVSYNYVAMSSGRALSVNESQNKSLPPSYIFRNTFIGDVEFHGVDGSVGPFYLSKNVIINNSAASGGYKCDNCSSSSRVIADNNLTGLSTLNIVNNVGNLTKEYSSFLGKRGWQVSDASPPRAPSNPVIKKD
;
A
#
# COMPACT_ATOMS: atom_id res chain seq x y z
N MET A 1 78.79 -18.22 49.25
CA MET A 1 77.52 -18.23 50.02
C MET A 1 76.38 -18.15 49.03
N SER A 2 75.46 -19.09 49.16
CA SER A 2 74.39 -19.47 48.23
C SER A 2 73.16 -18.56 48.36
N PHE A 3 72.55 -18.17 47.24
CA PHE A 3 71.09 -18.02 47.11
C PHE A 3 70.67 -18.35 45.67
N LEU A 4 69.74 -19.30 45.55
CA LEU A 4 69.13 -19.86 44.33
C LEU A 4 68.21 -18.84 43.61
N ARG A 5 68.18 -18.88 42.27
CA ARG A 5 67.07 -18.36 41.44
C ARG A 5 66.45 -19.51 40.64
N LEU A 6 65.14 -19.69 40.77
CA LEU A 6 64.32 -20.63 39.98
C LEU A 6 63.56 -19.84 38.90
N LYS A 7 63.66 -20.26 37.64
CA LYS A 7 62.86 -19.73 36.50
C LYS A 7 61.54 -20.51 36.39
N GLN A 8 60.43 -19.79 36.27
CA GLN A 8 59.11 -20.35 35.95
C GLN A 8 58.98 -20.57 34.44
N SER A 9 58.45 -21.73 34.04
CA SER A 9 57.88 -21.97 32.70
C SER A 9 56.37 -22.13 32.85
N ILE A 10 55.60 -21.33 32.11
CA ILE A 10 54.13 -21.35 32.05
C ILE A 10 53.73 -22.18 30.83
N THR A 11 52.97 -23.24 31.06
CA THR A 11 52.38 -24.08 30.02
C THR A 11 51.09 -23.45 29.50
N CYS A 12 50.99 -23.29 28.18
CA CYS A 12 49.86 -22.70 27.47
C CYS A 12 48.71 -23.73 27.33
N TYR A 13 47.52 -23.42 27.85
CA TYR A 13 46.29 -24.17 27.53
C TYR A 13 45.54 -23.46 26.40
N ILE A 14 45.40 -24.14 25.26
CA ILE A 14 44.59 -23.71 24.12
C ILE A 14 43.12 -23.93 24.50
N PHE A 15 42.35 -22.85 24.66
CA PHE A 15 40.90 -22.90 24.71
C PHE A 15 40.35 -22.88 23.28
N ILE A 16 39.79 -24.01 22.83
CA ILE A 16 38.97 -24.08 21.63
C ILE A 16 37.61 -23.45 21.98
N ILE A 17 37.35 -22.26 21.45
CA ILE A 17 36.02 -21.64 21.50
C ILE A 17 35.15 -22.36 20.47
N LEU A 18 34.23 -23.21 20.94
CA LEU A 18 33.11 -23.69 20.12
C LEU A 18 32.24 -22.48 19.78
N PHE A 19 32.23 -22.05 18.52
CA PHE A 19 31.15 -21.23 17.98
C PHE A 19 29.89 -22.12 17.93
N SER A 20 29.05 -22.02 18.96
CA SER A 20 27.68 -22.51 18.87
C SER A 20 26.95 -21.69 17.81
N SER A 21 26.68 -22.28 16.66
CA SER A 21 25.71 -21.77 15.70
C SER A 21 24.34 -21.77 16.37
N PHE A 22 23.97 -20.67 17.02
CA PHE A 22 22.56 -20.37 17.22
C PHE A 22 21.98 -20.16 15.82
N ALA A 23 21.36 -21.21 15.28
CA ALA A 23 20.35 -21.01 14.26
C ALA A 23 19.26 -20.15 14.93
N HIS A 24 19.33 -18.83 14.74
CA HIS A 24 18.22 -17.96 15.07
C HIS A 24 17.02 -18.53 14.30
N ALA A 25 16.04 -19.09 15.01
CA ALA A 25 14.76 -19.39 14.43
C ALA A 25 14.27 -18.09 13.79
N GLN A 26 14.06 -18.11 12.47
CA GLN A 26 13.66 -16.94 11.73
C GLN A 26 12.37 -16.39 12.33
N ASP A 27 12.36 -15.11 12.72
CA ASP A 27 11.16 -14.46 13.22
C ASP A 27 10.18 -14.25 12.06
N VAL A 28 9.27 -15.20 11.87
CA VAL A 28 8.29 -15.19 10.77
C VAL A 28 7.38 -13.97 10.82
N GLU A 29 7.21 -13.33 12.00
CA GLU A 29 6.40 -12.11 12.17
C GLU A 29 7.21 -10.80 11.99
N ALA A 30 8.52 -10.89 11.75
CA ALA A 30 9.39 -9.77 11.38
C ALA A 30 10.44 -10.22 10.36
N PRO A 31 10.02 -10.69 9.18
CA PRO A 31 10.93 -11.29 8.19
C PRO A 31 11.84 -10.26 7.49
N TYR A 32 11.53 -8.97 7.63
CA TYR A 32 12.25 -7.85 7.03
C TYR A 32 12.54 -6.79 8.09
N ASP A 33 13.60 -6.01 7.89
CA ASP A 33 13.93 -4.90 8.79
C ASP A 33 12.84 -3.83 8.79
N LEU A 34 12.58 -3.24 9.96
CA LEU A 34 11.70 -2.07 10.07
C LEU A 34 12.24 -0.93 9.21
N GLU A 35 11.42 -0.39 8.32
CA GLU A 35 11.78 0.70 7.41
C GLU A 35 10.64 1.70 7.25
N ILE A 36 10.94 2.99 7.41
CA ILE A 36 10.02 4.09 7.09
C ILE A 36 10.17 4.42 5.60
N ILE A 37 9.14 4.15 4.80
CA ILE A 37 9.15 4.38 3.35
C ILE A 37 8.50 5.70 2.94
N GLN A 38 7.70 6.31 3.81
CA GLN A 38 7.34 7.73 3.76
C GLN A 38 7.08 8.24 5.19
N PRO A 39 7.56 9.44 5.58
CA PRO A 39 8.49 10.28 4.84
C PRO A 39 9.90 9.65 4.77
N ARG A 40 10.75 10.15 3.86
CA ARG A 40 12.14 9.69 3.69
C ARG A 40 13.09 10.86 3.59
N ALA A 41 14.24 10.81 4.26
CA ALA A 41 15.27 11.84 4.16
C ALA A 41 15.74 12.05 2.71
N GLY A 42 16.12 13.28 2.37
CA GLY A 42 16.68 13.63 1.06
C GLY A 42 15.65 13.86 -0.06
N LEU A 43 14.35 13.89 0.25
CA LEU A 43 13.32 14.38 -0.67
C LEU A 43 13.15 15.91 -0.54
N ASP A 44 12.41 16.50 -1.47
CA ASP A 44 12.26 17.95 -1.60
C ASP A 44 10.80 18.42 -1.56
N VAL A 45 10.60 19.73 -1.74
CA VAL A 45 9.28 20.42 -1.70
C VAL A 45 8.30 20.01 -2.81
N ASN A 46 8.69 19.12 -3.74
CA ASN A 46 7.76 18.51 -4.70
C ASN A 46 7.06 17.27 -4.10
N ASN A 47 7.53 16.75 -2.97
CA ASN A 47 6.88 15.67 -2.24
C ASN A 47 5.92 16.22 -1.17
N ARG A 48 4.73 15.62 -1.05
CA ARG A 48 3.64 16.08 -0.17
C ARG A 48 4.06 16.28 1.30
N PHE A 49 5.03 15.51 1.80
CA PHE A 49 5.51 15.64 3.17
C PHE A 49 6.29 16.94 3.44
N TYR A 50 6.79 17.62 2.40
CA TYR A 50 7.80 18.67 2.52
C TYR A 50 7.27 20.09 2.28
N LYS A 51 6.01 20.22 1.88
CA LYS A 51 5.40 21.52 1.58
C LYS A 51 3.96 21.56 2.08
N ALA A 52 3.59 22.67 2.71
CA ALA A 52 2.26 22.94 3.24
C ALA A 52 1.81 24.34 2.83
N TYR A 53 0.49 24.54 2.74
CA TYR A 53 -0.10 25.85 2.49
C TYR A 53 -0.43 26.54 3.83
N PRO A 54 -0.17 27.84 4.01
CA PRO A 54 -0.44 28.54 5.25
C PRO A 54 -1.94 28.54 5.59
N GLY A 55 -2.28 28.21 6.83
CA GLY A 55 -3.67 28.24 7.32
C GLY A 55 -4.56 27.06 6.86
N LEU A 56 -4.11 26.20 5.95
CA LEU A 56 -4.81 24.96 5.60
C LEU A 56 -4.22 23.79 6.38
N VAL A 57 -5.06 22.86 6.82
CA VAL A 57 -4.58 21.66 7.53
C VAL A 57 -3.58 20.90 6.67
N TYR A 58 -2.42 20.63 7.27
CA TYR A 58 -1.44 19.70 6.73
C TYR A 58 -1.72 18.33 7.38
N GLU A 59 -2.15 17.38 6.58
CA GLU A 59 -2.42 16.01 7.01
C GLU A 59 -1.64 15.02 6.13
N VAL A 60 -0.84 14.14 6.74
CA VAL A 60 -0.04 13.11 6.05
C VAL A 60 0.10 11.89 6.98
N ARG A 61 0.24 10.69 6.42
CA ARG A 61 0.36 9.45 7.19
C ARG A 61 1.69 8.79 6.88
N ALA A 62 2.40 8.37 7.93
CA ALA A 62 3.62 7.59 7.75
C ALA A 62 3.31 6.23 7.10
N ALA A 63 4.16 5.82 6.16
CA ALA A 63 4.13 4.50 5.54
C ALA A 63 5.35 3.71 6.00
N VAL A 64 5.13 2.55 6.61
CA VAL A 64 6.15 1.73 7.27
C VAL A 64 6.02 0.27 6.84
N ILE A 65 7.15 -0.34 6.48
CA ILE A 65 7.26 -1.75 6.09
C ILE A 65 8.23 -2.50 7.03
N GLY A 66 8.13 -3.83 7.04
CA GLY A 66 9.00 -4.70 7.85
C GLY A 66 8.85 -4.52 9.36
N GLY A 67 9.76 -5.09 10.16
CA GLY A 67 9.63 -5.15 11.61
C GLY A 67 8.38 -5.91 12.08
N ARG A 68 8.15 -5.95 13.40
CA ARG A 68 6.99 -6.64 13.97
C ARG A 68 5.80 -5.71 14.23
N TYR A 69 4.76 -5.79 13.40
CA TYR A 69 3.48 -5.08 13.63
C TYR A 69 2.78 -5.55 14.93
N PRO A 70 2.04 -4.70 15.68
CA PRO A 70 1.75 -3.27 15.42
C PRO A 70 2.91 -2.35 15.80
N TYR A 71 2.84 -1.11 15.28
CA TYR A 71 3.84 -0.08 15.54
C TYR A 71 3.36 0.98 16.52
N GLU A 72 4.32 1.69 17.13
CA GLU A 72 4.11 2.90 17.88
C GLU A 72 4.84 4.07 17.22
N TYR A 73 4.12 5.19 17.08
CA TYR A 73 4.59 6.39 16.39
C TYR A 73 4.72 7.56 17.35
N ALA A 74 5.79 8.35 17.22
CA ALA A 74 5.99 9.55 18.00
C ALA A 74 6.72 10.63 17.19
N LEU A 75 6.32 11.90 17.38
CA LEU A 75 7.08 13.04 16.89
C LEU A 75 8.09 13.45 17.98
N GLU A 76 9.39 13.31 17.69
CA GLU A 76 10.46 13.76 18.58
C GLU A 76 10.75 15.25 18.41
N THR A 77 10.45 15.80 17.24
CA THR A 77 10.53 17.22 16.92
C THR A 77 9.36 17.56 16.01
N ALA A 78 8.63 18.61 16.35
CA ALA A 78 7.51 19.09 15.55
C ALA A 78 7.24 20.58 15.82
N PRO A 79 6.63 21.31 14.88
CA PRO A 79 6.05 22.62 15.13
C PRO A 79 5.01 22.61 16.23
N GLU A 80 4.79 23.77 16.85
CA GLU A 80 3.67 23.96 17.75
C GLU A 80 2.34 23.61 17.05
N GLY A 81 1.50 22.83 17.74
CA GLY A 81 0.21 22.37 17.26
C GLY A 81 0.23 21.19 16.29
N MET A 82 1.41 20.71 15.85
CA MET A 82 1.51 19.48 15.06
C MET A 82 1.47 18.25 16.00
N THR A 83 0.62 17.28 15.66
CA THR A 83 0.41 16.06 16.46
C THR A 83 0.50 14.82 15.60
N ILE A 84 0.72 13.66 16.23
CA ILE A 84 0.68 12.36 15.56
C ILE A 84 -0.23 11.38 16.31
N ASN A 85 -1.00 10.59 15.58
CA ASN A 85 -1.66 9.43 16.14
C ASN A 85 -0.64 8.31 16.39
N ALA A 86 -0.44 7.95 17.65
CA ALA A 86 0.58 7.00 18.07
C ALA A 86 0.39 5.56 17.55
N LYS A 87 -0.76 5.22 16.96
CA LYS A 87 -1.06 3.88 16.44
C LYS A 87 -1.18 3.81 14.91
N THR A 88 -1.62 4.89 14.26
CA THR A 88 -1.77 4.92 12.79
C THR A 88 -0.64 5.66 12.08
N GLY A 89 0.12 6.50 12.80
CA GLY A 89 1.12 7.37 12.18
C GLY A 89 0.52 8.55 11.40
N GLU A 90 -0.76 8.87 11.62
CA GLU A 90 -1.39 10.06 11.05
C GLU A 90 -0.83 11.32 11.70
N ILE A 91 -0.23 12.19 10.91
CA ILE A 91 0.34 13.47 11.33
C ILE A 91 -0.61 14.58 10.88
N THR A 92 -1.05 15.39 11.83
CA THR A 92 -1.94 16.53 11.57
C THR A 92 -1.33 17.81 12.11
N TRP A 93 -1.35 18.86 11.31
CA TRP A 93 -1.01 20.22 11.71
C TRP A 93 -2.11 21.18 11.25
N PRO A 94 -3.01 21.62 12.14
CA PRO A 94 -4.27 22.28 11.76
C PRO A 94 -4.11 23.60 11.02
N SER A 95 -3.11 24.41 11.39
CA SER A 95 -2.92 25.75 10.82
C SER A 95 -1.44 26.11 10.73
N PRO A 96 -0.73 25.61 9.70
CA PRO A 96 0.66 25.97 9.44
C PRO A 96 0.81 27.48 9.22
N VAL A 97 1.84 28.08 9.80
CA VAL A 97 2.13 29.51 9.63
C VAL A 97 3.33 29.69 8.69
N ALA A 98 3.22 30.60 7.72
CA ALA A 98 4.31 30.88 6.79
C ALA A 98 5.49 31.55 7.50
N LYS A 99 6.72 31.12 7.20
CA LYS A 99 7.95 31.80 7.60
C LYS A 99 9.07 31.54 6.58
N SER A 100 10.16 32.28 6.67
CA SER A 100 11.29 32.16 5.73
C SER A 100 12.11 30.87 5.88
N THR A 101 11.98 30.16 7.01
CA THR A 101 12.68 28.90 7.29
C THR A 101 11.72 27.73 7.33
N ALA A 102 12.11 26.58 6.77
CA ALA A 102 11.30 25.37 6.88
C ALA A 102 11.24 24.89 8.35
N TYR A 103 10.13 24.24 8.71
CA TYR A 103 9.94 23.70 10.04
C TYR A 103 10.56 22.30 10.15
N PRO A 104 11.48 22.04 11.10
CA PRO A 104 12.02 20.70 11.29
C PRO A 104 10.96 19.76 11.88
N VAL A 105 10.93 18.54 11.38
CA VAL A 105 10.09 17.46 11.90
C VAL A 105 10.93 16.20 12.02
N SER A 106 10.76 15.45 13.11
CA SER A 106 11.40 14.15 13.30
C SER A 106 10.38 13.13 13.81
N LEU A 107 10.28 12.01 13.11
CA LEU A 107 9.41 10.88 13.41
C LEU A 107 10.26 9.71 13.93
N ALA A 108 9.84 9.13 15.05
CA ALA A 108 10.30 7.84 15.52
C ALA A 108 9.18 6.80 15.35
N VAL A 109 9.55 5.63 14.87
CA VAL A 109 8.67 4.45 14.76
C VAL A 109 9.32 3.31 15.52
N LYS A 110 8.55 2.68 16.40
CA LYS A 110 8.96 1.49 17.15
C LYS A 110 8.05 0.32 16.83
N ASP A 111 8.62 -0.84 16.53
CA ASP A 111 7.86 -2.07 16.35
C ASP A 111 7.57 -2.78 17.68
N SER A 112 6.67 -3.75 17.65
CA SER A 112 6.29 -4.52 18.85
C SER A 112 7.39 -5.46 19.38
N ALA A 113 8.46 -5.68 18.61
CA ALA A 113 9.66 -6.39 19.06
C ALA A 113 10.67 -5.45 19.74
N GLY A 114 10.44 -4.14 19.68
CA GLY A 114 11.29 -3.12 20.29
C GLY A 114 12.30 -2.49 19.35
N ASN A 115 12.37 -2.89 18.08
CA ASN A 115 13.20 -2.25 17.07
C ASN A 115 12.67 -0.84 16.80
N SER A 116 13.54 0.11 16.48
CA SER A 116 13.14 1.49 16.22
C SER A 116 13.85 2.06 14.99
N GLN A 117 13.13 2.89 14.25
CA GLN A 117 13.65 3.69 13.15
C GLN A 117 13.28 5.16 13.36
N LYS A 118 14.10 6.05 12.80
CA LYS A 118 13.87 7.48 12.83
C LYS A 118 14.05 8.10 11.46
N VAL A 119 13.27 9.12 11.17
CA VAL A 119 13.46 9.96 9.99
C VAL A 119 13.20 11.41 10.34
N SER A 120 14.02 12.30 9.79
CA SER A 120 13.85 13.74 9.92
C SER A 120 13.69 14.39 8.55
N TRP A 121 12.81 15.39 8.49
CA TRP A 121 12.58 16.20 7.29
C TRP A 121 12.25 17.64 7.68
N SER A 122 11.95 18.48 6.70
CA SER A 122 11.50 19.84 6.98
C SER A 122 10.32 20.23 6.09
N VAL A 123 9.34 20.90 6.68
CA VAL A 123 8.11 21.35 6.00
C VAL A 123 8.23 22.82 5.68
N LEU A 124 8.26 23.16 4.39
CA LEU A 124 8.15 24.55 3.93
C LEU A 124 6.68 24.97 3.90
N VAL A 125 6.34 26.03 4.63
CA VAL A 125 4.99 26.61 4.62
C VAL A 125 5.00 27.83 3.70
N THR A 126 4.34 27.74 2.56
CA THR A 126 4.37 28.77 1.50
C THR A 126 3.10 28.75 0.64
N THR A 127 2.79 29.85 -0.01
CA THR A 127 1.74 29.91 -1.05
C THR A 127 2.27 29.58 -2.44
N ASP A 128 3.59 29.46 -2.60
CA ASP A 128 4.23 29.18 -3.88
C ASP A 128 3.93 27.75 -4.38
N LYS A 129 3.70 27.63 -5.68
CA LYS A 129 3.37 26.37 -6.36
C LYS A 129 2.19 25.63 -5.73
N PHE A 130 1.10 26.36 -5.49
CA PHE A 130 -0.21 25.81 -5.18
C PHE A 130 -1.23 26.24 -6.22
N LEU A 131 -2.13 25.33 -6.57
CA LEU A 131 -3.25 25.55 -7.47
C LEU A 131 -4.55 25.14 -6.78
N PHE A 132 -5.60 25.95 -6.92
CA PHE A 132 -6.91 25.67 -6.35
C PHE A 132 -7.94 25.48 -7.47
N VAL A 133 -8.71 24.41 -7.35
CA VAL A 133 -9.72 24.01 -8.33
C VAL A 133 -11.10 24.03 -7.68
N ASP A 134 -12.04 24.71 -8.32
CA ASP A 134 -13.43 24.83 -7.88
C ASP A 134 -14.34 24.77 -9.12
N PRO A 135 -15.11 23.70 -9.33
CA PRO A 135 -15.89 23.52 -10.55
C PRO A 135 -17.11 24.44 -10.58
N ALA A 136 -17.55 24.92 -9.41
CA ALA A 136 -18.70 25.80 -9.27
C ALA A 136 -18.32 27.28 -9.40
N LYS A 137 -17.17 27.69 -8.84
CA LYS A 137 -16.75 29.10 -8.78
C LYS A 137 -15.52 29.44 -9.60
N GLY A 138 -14.77 28.43 -10.04
CA GLY A 138 -13.58 28.61 -10.85
C GLY A 138 -13.92 28.91 -12.31
N LYS A 139 -12.93 29.44 -13.03
CA LYS A 139 -13.02 29.75 -14.46
C LYS A 139 -11.74 29.32 -15.17
N ARG A 140 -11.87 29.01 -16.47
CA ARG A 140 -10.73 28.64 -17.30
C ARG A 140 -9.72 29.77 -17.39
N GLY A 141 -8.43 29.47 -17.22
CA GLY A 141 -7.35 30.46 -17.28
C GLY A 141 -7.28 31.45 -16.11
N ALA A 142 -7.98 31.18 -15.00
CA ALA A 142 -7.82 31.93 -13.75
C ALA A 142 -6.38 31.87 -13.22
N SER A 143 -6.06 32.74 -12.24
CA SER A 143 -4.75 32.72 -11.58
C SER A 143 -4.49 31.42 -10.82
N GLY A 144 -5.56 30.71 -10.41
CA GLY A 144 -5.47 29.45 -9.70
C GLY A 144 -5.14 29.60 -8.21
N THR A 145 -5.23 30.83 -7.68
CA THR A 145 -5.13 31.10 -6.25
C THR A 145 -6.40 30.66 -5.52
N ILE A 146 -6.34 30.56 -4.18
CA ILE A 146 -7.50 30.18 -3.36
C ILE A 146 -8.71 31.11 -3.56
N ASN A 147 -8.47 32.38 -3.91
CA ASN A 147 -9.48 33.42 -4.11
C ASN A 147 -9.91 33.59 -5.58
N ASP A 148 -9.18 33.00 -6.53
CA ASP A 148 -9.48 33.02 -7.96
C ASP A 148 -9.12 31.65 -8.57
N PRO A 149 -9.87 30.60 -8.20
CA PRO A 149 -9.56 29.22 -8.56
C PRO A 149 -9.78 28.94 -10.05
N VAL A 150 -9.08 27.94 -10.56
CA VAL A 150 -9.35 27.39 -11.90
C VAL A 150 -10.55 26.45 -11.87
N GLN A 151 -11.18 26.22 -13.03
CA GLN A 151 -12.43 25.47 -13.08
C GLN A 151 -12.24 23.94 -13.00
N GLY A 152 -11.19 23.40 -13.59
CA GLY A 152 -11.05 21.95 -13.72
C GLY A 152 -9.74 21.50 -14.35
N PHE A 153 -9.71 20.24 -14.78
CA PHE A 153 -8.49 19.56 -15.20
C PHE A 153 -7.78 20.18 -16.40
N TYR A 154 -8.48 20.92 -17.28
CA TYR A 154 -7.82 21.63 -18.38
C TYR A 154 -6.68 22.52 -17.88
N ASP A 155 -6.94 23.32 -16.85
CA ASP A 155 -5.93 24.22 -16.29
C ASP A 155 -4.93 23.47 -15.41
N VAL A 156 -5.35 22.40 -14.74
CA VAL A 156 -4.44 21.52 -13.98
C VAL A 156 -3.41 20.86 -14.90
N TYR A 157 -3.83 20.41 -16.08
CA TYR A 157 -2.96 19.87 -17.12
C TYR A 157 -2.13 20.97 -17.80
N GLY A 158 -2.67 22.19 -17.88
CA GLY A 158 -2.07 23.33 -18.58
C GLY A 158 -2.47 23.41 -20.06
N GLY A 159 -3.56 22.77 -20.46
CA GLY A 159 -4.04 22.69 -21.85
C GLY A 159 -4.65 21.33 -22.18
N ASN A 160 -4.88 21.06 -23.47
CA ASN A 160 -5.28 19.72 -23.96
C ASN A 160 -4.65 19.35 -25.32
N ASN A 161 -3.57 20.03 -25.68
CA ASN A 161 -2.81 19.80 -26.91
C ASN A 161 -1.43 19.18 -26.61
N TYR A 162 -0.74 18.75 -27.66
CA TYR A 162 0.57 18.11 -27.54
C TYR A 162 1.60 19.00 -26.83
N ASP A 163 1.57 20.31 -27.08
CA ASP A 163 2.51 21.25 -26.43
C ASP A 163 2.29 21.31 -24.91
N ALA A 164 1.04 21.28 -24.46
CA ALA A 164 0.69 21.26 -23.04
C ALA A 164 1.24 20.02 -22.32
N LYS A 165 1.34 18.87 -23.02
CA LYS A 165 1.95 17.65 -22.47
C LYS A 165 3.39 17.89 -22.01
N TYR A 166 4.14 18.71 -22.74
CA TYR A 166 5.56 18.99 -22.47
C TYR A 166 5.80 20.32 -21.74
N ALA A 167 4.75 21.08 -21.44
CA ALA A 167 4.87 22.33 -20.69
C ALA A 167 5.26 22.06 -19.23
N THR A 168 6.24 22.81 -18.71
CA THR A 168 6.74 22.67 -17.33
C THR A 168 6.19 23.74 -16.38
N LYS A 169 5.27 24.61 -16.85
CA LYS A 169 4.76 25.76 -16.10
C LYS A 169 4.19 25.37 -14.73
N LEU A 170 3.52 24.23 -14.64
CA LEU A 170 2.86 23.73 -13.43
C LEU A 170 3.66 22.60 -12.74
N GLN A 171 4.89 22.35 -13.16
CA GLN A 171 5.72 21.31 -12.57
C GLN A 171 6.02 21.62 -11.09
N GLY A 172 5.73 20.65 -10.23
CA GLY A 172 5.91 20.77 -8.77
C GLY A 172 4.80 21.53 -8.04
N TYR A 173 3.71 21.90 -8.73
CA TYR A 173 2.53 22.44 -8.07
C TYR A 173 1.80 21.35 -7.28
N PHE A 174 1.22 21.75 -6.15
CA PHE A 174 0.24 20.95 -5.41
C PHE A 174 -1.14 21.50 -5.72
N VAL A 175 -2.12 20.63 -5.92
CA VAL A 175 -3.45 21.01 -6.37
C VAL A 175 -4.49 20.64 -5.32
N TYR A 176 -5.21 21.64 -4.82
CA TYR A 176 -6.37 21.43 -3.94
C TYR A 176 -7.66 21.48 -4.75
N PHE A 177 -8.48 20.44 -4.62
CA PHE A 177 -9.76 20.30 -5.30
C PHE A 177 -10.90 20.45 -4.29
N LYS A 178 -11.80 21.42 -4.52
CA LYS A 178 -13.05 21.50 -3.75
C LYS A 178 -14.05 20.46 -4.23
N SER A 179 -15.08 20.22 -3.41
CA SER A 179 -16.18 19.33 -3.74
C SER A 179 -16.83 19.69 -5.08
N GLY A 180 -17.19 18.66 -5.83
CA GLY A 180 -17.80 18.76 -7.13
C GLY A 180 -17.33 17.63 -8.03
N ASN A 181 -18.03 17.46 -9.14
CA ASN A 181 -17.76 16.41 -10.10
C ASN A 181 -16.80 16.92 -11.16
N TYR A 182 -15.69 16.21 -11.36
CA TYR A 182 -14.68 16.52 -12.34
C TYR A 182 -14.62 15.41 -13.40
N SER A 183 -14.30 15.82 -14.62
CA SER A 183 -13.82 14.89 -15.66
C SER A 183 -12.36 15.23 -15.95
N LEU A 184 -11.54 14.21 -16.19
CA LEU A 184 -10.17 14.45 -16.65
C LEU A 184 -10.21 15.14 -18.02
N ASP A 185 -9.35 16.14 -18.19
CA ASP A 185 -9.14 16.86 -19.45
C ASP A 185 -7.62 17.07 -19.62
N GLY A 186 -7.15 16.98 -20.85
CA GLY A 186 -5.74 16.98 -21.19
C GLY A 186 -5.49 16.31 -22.53
N TYR A 187 -4.24 16.33 -22.98
CA TYR A 187 -3.88 15.69 -24.25
C TYR A 187 -3.96 14.17 -24.14
N THR A 188 -4.72 13.56 -25.06
CA THR A 188 -4.88 12.11 -25.10
C THR A 188 -4.09 11.45 -26.23
N GLY A 189 -3.63 12.23 -27.22
CA GLY A 189 -2.99 11.68 -28.43
C GLY A 189 -3.85 10.67 -29.19
N GLY A 190 -5.18 10.79 -29.09
CA GLY A 190 -6.13 9.83 -29.69
C GLY A 190 -6.30 8.53 -28.90
N THR A 191 -5.70 8.41 -27.72
CA THR A 191 -5.90 7.29 -26.79
C THR A 191 -7.08 7.57 -25.84
N GLN A 192 -7.54 6.58 -25.08
CA GLN A 192 -8.59 6.74 -24.07
C GLN A 192 -8.01 7.03 -22.67
N GLY A 193 -6.80 7.60 -22.62
CA GLY A 193 -6.20 8.10 -21.39
C GLY A 193 -5.65 9.50 -21.58
N VAL A 194 -5.85 10.36 -20.57
CA VAL A 194 -5.09 11.61 -20.49
C VAL A 194 -3.63 11.26 -20.27
N GLN A 195 -2.77 11.61 -21.23
CA GLN A 195 -1.34 11.34 -21.18
C GLN A 195 -0.67 12.37 -20.28
N TYR A 196 -0.65 12.05 -18.99
CA TYR A 196 -0.12 12.89 -17.94
C TYR A 196 1.37 12.57 -17.73
N THR A 197 2.16 13.56 -17.34
CA THR A 197 3.62 13.41 -17.18
C THR A 197 4.11 14.06 -15.90
N ASN A 198 5.39 13.87 -15.58
CA ASN A 198 6.05 14.52 -14.46
C ASN A 198 6.23 16.05 -14.60
N ARG A 199 5.70 16.64 -15.67
CA ARG A 199 5.68 18.08 -15.90
C ARG A 199 4.38 18.75 -15.44
N GLN A 200 3.33 17.95 -15.27
CA GLN A 200 2.09 18.39 -14.66
C GLN A 200 2.14 18.18 -13.12
N PRO A 201 1.22 18.78 -12.36
CA PRO A 201 1.15 18.62 -10.90
C PRO A 201 0.98 17.16 -10.46
N LEU A 202 1.90 16.62 -9.65
CA LEU A 202 1.83 15.22 -9.19
C LEU A 202 1.16 15.04 -7.81
N VAL A 203 0.83 16.13 -7.11
CA VAL A 203 0.21 16.08 -5.78
C VAL A 203 -1.20 16.64 -5.87
N TRP A 204 -2.20 15.76 -5.75
CA TRP A 204 -3.62 16.08 -5.80
C TRP A 204 -4.25 15.82 -4.44
N LEU A 205 -4.90 16.84 -3.91
CA LEU A 205 -5.44 16.84 -2.56
C LEU A 205 -6.89 17.29 -2.62
N ALA A 206 -7.78 16.59 -1.92
CA ALA A 206 -9.05 17.18 -1.54
C ALA A 206 -8.78 18.43 -0.68
N TYR A 207 -9.52 19.50 -0.96
CA TYR A 207 -9.52 20.67 -0.08
C TYR A 207 -10.04 20.24 1.30
N PRO A 208 -9.48 20.71 2.41
CA PRO A 208 -9.91 20.30 3.75
C PRO A 208 -11.43 20.39 3.97
N GLY A 209 -12.06 19.27 4.34
CA GLY A 209 -13.51 19.17 4.55
C GLY A 209 -14.35 19.01 3.27
N HIS A 210 -13.72 18.85 2.11
CA HIS A 210 -14.39 18.61 0.84
C HIS A 210 -14.20 17.17 0.35
N SER A 211 -15.10 16.74 -0.54
CA SER A 211 -15.10 15.42 -1.18
C SER A 211 -15.21 15.62 -2.70
N PRO A 212 -14.09 15.89 -3.41
CA PRO A 212 -14.08 15.95 -4.86
C PRO A 212 -14.28 14.56 -5.47
N SER A 213 -15.05 14.49 -6.57
CA SER A 213 -15.26 13.25 -7.33
C SER A 213 -14.73 13.36 -8.76
N ILE A 214 -14.12 12.29 -9.27
CA ILE A 214 -13.60 12.20 -10.64
C ILE A 214 -14.34 11.08 -11.35
N GLU A 215 -15.12 11.44 -12.36
CA GLU A 215 -15.77 10.49 -13.27
C GLU A 215 -14.78 10.05 -14.36
N MET A 216 -14.56 8.74 -14.50
CA MET A 216 -13.61 8.14 -15.47
C MET A 216 -14.32 7.33 -16.57
N SER A 217 -15.54 7.71 -16.96
CA SER A 217 -16.34 7.00 -17.96
C SER A 217 -15.79 7.08 -19.38
N LYS A 218 -14.98 8.11 -19.67
CA LYS A 218 -14.45 8.40 -21.01
C LYS A 218 -12.94 8.23 -21.12
N VAL A 219 -12.22 8.56 -20.05
CA VAL A 219 -10.77 8.65 -20.05
C VAL A 219 -10.17 8.16 -18.74
N ALA A 220 -9.09 7.39 -18.84
CA ALA A 220 -8.24 7.01 -17.73
C ALA A 220 -7.18 8.08 -17.42
N LEU A 221 -6.55 8.01 -16.25
CA LEU A 221 -5.31 8.73 -15.97
C LEU A 221 -4.10 7.84 -16.33
N ARG A 222 -3.28 8.29 -17.29
CA ARG A 222 -2.11 7.52 -17.78
C ARG A 222 -0.81 8.32 -17.57
N ILE A 223 0.01 7.89 -16.62
CA ILE A 223 1.36 8.43 -16.37
C ILE A 223 2.41 7.34 -16.65
N ILE A 224 2.65 7.03 -17.93
CA ILE A 224 3.61 5.98 -18.33
C ILE A 224 4.67 6.45 -19.33
N ASP A 225 4.57 7.69 -19.81
CA ASP A 225 5.60 8.27 -20.69
C ASP A 225 6.77 8.88 -19.90
N THR A 226 6.58 9.06 -18.59
CA THR A 226 7.58 9.56 -17.63
C THR A 226 7.35 8.90 -16.27
N ARG A 227 8.38 8.88 -15.41
CA ARG A 227 8.23 8.47 -14.01
C ARG A 227 7.39 9.47 -13.23
N ALA A 228 6.41 8.99 -12.48
CA ALA A 228 5.56 9.79 -11.60
C ALA A 228 6.15 9.88 -10.18
N ASP A 229 7.45 10.14 -10.06
CA ASP A 229 8.10 10.18 -8.76
C ASP A 229 7.43 11.24 -7.86
N ASN A 230 7.06 10.85 -6.63
CA ASN A 230 6.30 11.65 -5.66
C ASN A 230 4.81 11.88 -5.99
N PHE A 231 4.19 11.09 -6.87
CA PHE A 231 2.75 11.17 -7.07
C PHE A 231 1.98 10.92 -5.77
N TYR A 232 1.00 11.78 -5.47
CA TYR A 232 0.22 11.74 -4.23
C TYR A 232 -1.24 12.04 -4.53
N LEU A 233 -2.15 11.13 -4.21
CA LEU A 233 -3.59 11.29 -4.36
C LEU A 233 -4.30 11.07 -3.02
N ASP A 234 -5.00 12.09 -2.53
CA ASP A 234 -5.62 12.09 -1.20
C ASP A 234 -7.04 12.66 -1.18
N GLY A 235 -8.01 11.84 -0.75
CA GLY A 235 -9.35 12.29 -0.42
C GLY A 235 -10.36 12.34 -1.57
N PHE A 236 -10.15 11.59 -2.65
CA PHE A 236 -11.02 11.63 -3.84
C PHE A 236 -12.00 10.45 -3.89
N GLU A 237 -13.18 10.70 -4.44
CA GLU A 237 -14.02 9.64 -5.02
C GLU A 237 -13.70 9.50 -6.51
N ILE A 238 -13.35 8.31 -6.97
CA ILE A 238 -13.06 7.97 -8.36
C ILE A 238 -14.07 6.91 -8.79
N HIS A 239 -14.91 7.25 -9.76
CA HIS A 239 -16.06 6.44 -10.10
C HIS A 239 -16.30 6.32 -11.61
N ASP A 240 -17.17 5.38 -11.96
CA ASP A 240 -17.54 5.05 -13.34
C ASP A 240 -16.32 4.78 -14.21
N ILE A 241 -15.41 3.94 -13.69
CA ILE A 241 -14.18 3.52 -14.36
C ILE A 241 -14.53 2.50 -15.46
N ASP A 242 -15.11 3.01 -16.54
CA ASP A 242 -15.73 2.21 -17.61
C ASP A 242 -15.35 2.75 -19.00
N THR A 243 -14.04 2.92 -19.23
CA THR A 243 -13.52 3.32 -20.54
C THR A 243 -13.88 2.26 -21.59
N SER A 244 -14.78 2.59 -22.52
CA SER A 244 -15.33 1.66 -23.53
C SER A 244 -14.37 1.28 -24.67
N ALA A 245 -13.05 1.32 -24.44
CA ALA A 245 -12.04 1.10 -25.46
C ALA A 245 -11.97 -0.35 -25.95
N SER A 246 -11.74 -0.50 -27.26
CA SER A 246 -11.37 -1.77 -27.87
C SER A 246 -9.89 -2.16 -27.67
N ASN A 247 -9.03 -1.23 -27.25
CA ASN A 247 -7.56 -1.39 -27.19
C ASN A 247 -6.92 -1.09 -25.82
N GLU A 248 -7.54 -0.27 -24.99
CA GLU A 248 -7.19 -0.09 -23.58
C GLU A 248 -8.31 -0.64 -22.71
N TYR A 249 -8.03 -1.76 -22.03
CA TYR A 249 -8.93 -2.34 -21.04
C TYR A 249 -9.41 -1.26 -20.05
N ARG A 250 -10.61 -1.42 -19.46
CA ARG A 250 -11.20 -0.52 -18.46
C ARG A 250 -10.21 -0.21 -17.32
N MET A 251 -9.66 1.00 -17.29
CA MET A 251 -8.59 1.41 -16.36
C MET A 251 -8.92 2.74 -15.70
N GLY A 252 -8.64 2.85 -14.40
CA GLY A 252 -8.73 4.12 -13.67
C GLY A 252 -7.40 4.88 -13.74
N VAL A 253 -6.51 4.59 -12.78
CA VAL A 253 -5.20 5.22 -12.68
C VAL A 253 -4.10 4.24 -13.07
N ARG A 254 -3.34 4.56 -14.11
CA ARG A 254 -2.21 3.76 -14.59
C ARG A 254 -0.91 4.55 -14.52
N ILE A 255 0.02 4.09 -13.69
CA ILE A 255 1.33 4.75 -13.47
C ILE A 255 2.46 3.78 -13.78
N GLY A 256 3.55 4.27 -14.38
CA GLY A 256 4.75 3.48 -14.67
C GLY A 256 5.40 2.89 -13.43
N GLY A 257 5.71 1.59 -13.44
CA GLY A 257 6.28 0.85 -12.30
C GLY A 257 7.68 1.32 -11.91
N ALA A 258 8.40 1.98 -12.82
CA ALA A 258 9.68 2.62 -12.53
C ALA A 258 9.58 3.85 -11.60
N SER A 259 8.36 4.32 -11.28
CA SER A 259 8.12 5.47 -10.40
C SER A 259 8.33 5.13 -8.93
N SER A 260 8.71 6.12 -8.13
CA SER A 260 9.02 5.96 -6.70
C SER A 260 8.34 7.01 -5.82
N ASN A 261 8.18 6.70 -4.53
CA ASN A 261 7.54 7.58 -3.54
C ASN A 261 6.07 7.91 -3.90
N VAL A 262 5.33 6.94 -4.44
CA VAL A 262 3.95 7.14 -4.91
C VAL A 262 2.96 6.78 -3.79
N THR A 263 1.97 7.62 -3.53
CA THR A 263 0.99 7.41 -2.45
C THR A 263 -0.45 7.60 -2.94
N PHE A 264 -1.31 6.66 -2.56
CA PHE A 264 -2.76 6.76 -2.66
C PHE A 264 -3.34 6.63 -1.25
N ARG A 265 -4.04 7.65 -0.76
CA ARG A 265 -4.71 7.56 0.54
C ARG A 265 -6.11 8.17 0.60
N ASN A 266 -6.95 7.66 1.51
CA ASN A 266 -8.30 8.18 1.74
C ASN A 266 -9.17 8.30 0.48
N ASN A 267 -8.93 7.47 -0.54
CA ASN A 267 -9.69 7.54 -1.78
C ASN A 267 -10.76 6.45 -1.84
N LYS A 268 -11.80 6.68 -2.62
CA LYS A 268 -12.80 5.68 -2.99
C LYS A 268 -12.68 5.37 -4.47
N PHE A 269 -12.59 4.10 -4.85
CA PHE A 269 -12.55 3.66 -6.24
C PHE A 269 -13.69 2.69 -6.50
N HIS A 270 -14.58 3.00 -7.44
CA HIS A 270 -15.70 2.10 -7.69
C HIS A 270 -16.30 2.18 -9.09
N THR A 271 -17.22 1.25 -9.35
CA THR A 271 -17.96 1.12 -10.60
C THR A 271 -17.04 0.80 -11.78
N ILE A 272 -16.48 -0.42 -11.78
CA ILE A 272 -15.90 -1.04 -12.98
C ILE A 272 -16.85 -2.13 -13.43
N THR A 273 -17.37 -2.06 -14.66
CA THR A 273 -18.38 -2.99 -15.18
C THR A 273 -17.81 -3.88 -16.28
N SER A 274 -16.81 -4.74 -16.01
CA SER A 274 -16.26 -5.58 -17.09
C SER A 274 -17.26 -6.61 -17.63
N THR A 275 -17.41 -6.69 -18.96
CA THR A 275 -18.28 -7.62 -19.71
C THR A 275 -17.54 -8.86 -20.22
N GLN A 276 -16.22 -8.89 -20.05
CA GLN A 276 -15.33 -10.02 -20.34
C GLN A 276 -14.37 -10.19 -19.15
N GLY A 277 -13.80 -11.39 -18.95
CA GLY A 277 -12.96 -11.71 -17.79
C GLY A 277 -11.79 -10.74 -17.53
N SER A 278 -11.11 -10.90 -16.39
CA SER A 278 -10.06 -9.98 -15.95
C SER A 278 -8.76 -10.12 -16.77
N TYR A 279 -8.58 -9.24 -17.76
CA TYR A 279 -7.43 -9.18 -18.68
C TYR A 279 -6.37 -8.15 -18.30
N ASN A 280 -6.63 -7.30 -17.28
CA ASN A 280 -5.75 -6.36 -16.55
C ASN A 280 -6.52 -5.09 -16.13
N GLN A 281 -7.82 -4.99 -16.48
CA GLN A 281 -8.73 -3.92 -16.05
C GLN A 281 -8.50 -3.63 -14.57
N SER A 282 -8.35 -2.38 -14.17
CA SER A 282 -8.05 -2.09 -12.77
C SER A 282 -8.45 -0.68 -12.35
N ALA A 283 -8.79 -0.51 -11.08
CA ALA A 283 -8.91 0.82 -10.51
C ALA A 283 -7.54 1.50 -10.46
N ILE A 284 -6.52 0.76 -10.02
CA ILE A 284 -5.13 1.21 -10.06
C ILE A 284 -4.23 0.14 -10.67
N MET A 285 -3.41 0.54 -11.65
CA MET A 285 -2.35 -0.26 -12.23
C MET A 285 -0.99 0.39 -11.98
N ILE A 286 -0.10 -0.32 -11.29
CA ILE A 286 1.34 -0.12 -11.44
C ILE A 286 1.76 -0.88 -12.70
N SER A 287 2.18 -0.17 -13.74
CA SER A 287 2.33 -0.73 -15.08
C SER A 287 3.74 -1.22 -15.39
N ARG A 288 3.85 -2.14 -16.36
CA ARG A 288 5.12 -2.69 -16.85
C ARG A 288 5.67 -1.89 -18.04
N ASP A 289 5.95 -0.62 -17.82
CA ASP A 289 6.54 0.29 -18.81
C ASP A 289 8.08 0.24 -18.85
N SER A 290 8.70 -0.41 -17.86
CA SER A 290 10.15 -0.55 -17.73
C SER A 290 10.57 -1.89 -17.13
N SER A 291 11.80 -2.31 -17.42
CA SER A 291 12.50 -3.37 -16.68
C SER A 291 13.03 -2.90 -15.32
N VAL A 292 13.08 -1.59 -15.08
CA VAL A 292 13.48 -1.00 -13.81
C VAL A 292 12.31 -1.04 -12.82
N GLN A 293 12.57 -1.52 -11.61
CA GLN A 293 11.62 -1.48 -10.51
C GLN A 293 11.76 -0.17 -9.73
N GLY A 294 10.69 0.63 -9.73
CA GLY A 294 10.55 1.76 -8.82
C GLY A 294 10.31 1.30 -7.38
N ARG A 295 10.39 2.21 -6.41
CA ARG A 295 10.33 1.86 -4.98
C ARG A 295 9.44 2.78 -4.16
N TYR A 296 8.95 2.28 -3.02
CA TYR A 296 8.25 3.08 -2.01
C TYR A 296 6.88 3.54 -2.48
N TRP A 297 6.02 2.57 -2.75
CA TRP A 297 4.61 2.81 -3.03
C TRP A 297 3.79 2.58 -1.75
N SER A 298 2.77 3.40 -1.52
CA SER A 298 1.87 3.24 -0.38
C SER A 298 0.41 3.41 -0.80
N PHE A 299 -0.43 2.48 -0.36
CA PHE A 299 -1.88 2.49 -0.51
C PHE A 299 -2.46 2.38 0.90
N GLN A 300 -2.93 3.50 1.46
CA GLN A 300 -3.39 3.58 2.84
C GLN A 300 -4.82 4.12 2.93
N ASP A 301 -5.70 3.49 3.72
CA ASP A 301 -7.03 4.03 4.02
C ASP A 301 -7.95 4.22 2.78
N ASN A 302 -7.76 3.45 1.70
CA ASN A 302 -8.63 3.53 0.52
C ASN A 302 -9.78 2.52 0.58
N GLU A 303 -10.89 2.86 -0.08
CA GLU A 303 -12.02 1.96 -0.31
C GLU A 303 -12.12 1.60 -1.79
N PHE A 304 -12.34 0.33 -2.08
CA PHE A 304 -12.59 -0.19 -3.42
C PHE A 304 -13.88 -0.99 -3.41
N TYR A 305 -14.84 -0.68 -4.27
CA TYR A 305 -16.10 -1.42 -4.31
C TYR A 305 -16.80 -1.43 -5.66
N ASN A 306 -17.74 -2.37 -5.85
CA ASN A 306 -18.49 -2.54 -7.09
C ASN A 306 -17.56 -2.67 -8.32
N ILE A 307 -16.63 -3.62 -8.24
CA ILE A 307 -15.64 -3.88 -9.28
C ILE A 307 -15.90 -5.27 -9.88
N SER A 308 -16.25 -5.33 -11.16
CA SER A 308 -16.55 -6.58 -11.89
C SER A 308 -15.49 -6.85 -12.96
N GLY A 309 -14.99 -8.09 -13.01
CA GLY A 309 -13.95 -8.59 -13.90
C GLY A 309 -12.67 -7.75 -13.94
N ALA A 310 -12.23 -7.23 -12.80
CA ALA A 310 -11.11 -6.27 -12.74
C ALA A 310 -10.33 -6.37 -11.43
N TYR A 311 -9.21 -5.63 -11.36
CA TYR A 311 -8.38 -5.53 -10.17
C TYR A 311 -8.73 -4.27 -9.38
N GLY A 312 -8.62 -4.35 -8.05
CA GLY A 312 -8.52 -3.13 -7.24
C GLY A 312 -7.15 -2.50 -7.48
N ILE A 313 -6.11 -3.23 -7.08
CA ILE A 313 -4.71 -2.85 -7.26
C ILE A 313 -3.98 -3.96 -8.03
N LEU A 314 -3.52 -3.63 -9.24
CA LEU A 314 -2.72 -4.51 -10.10
C LEU A 314 -1.26 -4.05 -10.13
N GLY A 315 -0.34 -4.96 -9.79
CA GLY A 315 1.08 -4.66 -9.62
C GLY A 315 1.99 -5.21 -10.70
N TYR A 316 2.82 -4.35 -11.30
CA TYR A 316 3.96 -4.73 -12.13
C TYR A 316 5.21 -3.90 -11.79
N SER A 317 6.40 -4.46 -11.99
CA SER A 317 7.69 -3.73 -11.97
C SER A 317 7.86 -2.74 -10.81
N ALA A 318 7.51 -3.12 -9.58
CA ALA A 318 7.68 -2.26 -8.40
C ALA A 318 8.10 -3.04 -7.16
N GLN A 319 8.89 -2.38 -6.31
CA GLN A 319 9.41 -2.92 -5.06
C GLN A 319 9.06 -2.05 -3.86
N LYS A 320 9.08 -2.64 -2.65
CA LYS A 320 8.80 -1.92 -1.40
C LYS A 320 7.45 -1.20 -1.46
N VAL A 321 6.40 -2.00 -1.59
CA VAL A 321 5.02 -1.55 -1.74
C VAL A 321 4.26 -1.88 -0.47
N LEU A 322 3.65 -0.88 0.17
CA LEU A 322 2.76 -1.05 1.30
C LEU A 322 1.30 -0.95 0.82
N ILE A 323 0.49 -1.96 1.16
CA ILE A 323 -0.96 -1.93 1.03
C ILE A 323 -1.52 -2.15 2.42
N GLU A 324 -1.98 -1.08 3.06
CA GLU A 324 -2.36 -1.06 4.48
C GLU A 324 -3.71 -0.38 4.72
N ASP A 325 -4.53 -0.92 5.61
CA ASP A 325 -5.78 -0.30 6.08
C ASP A 325 -6.80 0.00 4.95
N ASN A 326 -6.76 -0.73 3.84
CA ASN A 326 -7.72 -0.56 2.76
C ASN A 326 -8.92 -1.50 2.93
N ARG A 327 -10.08 -1.09 2.40
CA ARG A 327 -11.29 -1.90 2.32
C ARG A 327 -11.63 -2.24 0.87
N PHE A 328 -11.86 -3.51 0.61
CA PHE A 328 -12.32 -4.03 -0.68
C PHE A 328 -13.64 -4.75 -0.47
N SER A 329 -14.69 -4.40 -1.22
CA SER A 329 -15.99 -5.06 -1.11
C SER A 329 -16.76 -5.15 -2.42
N ASN A 330 -17.58 -6.20 -2.59
CA ASN A 330 -18.40 -6.39 -3.80
C ASN A 330 -17.55 -6.45 -5.09
N PHE A 331 -16.69 -7.46 -5.15
CA PHE A 331 -15.88 -7.78 -6.32
C PHE A 331 -16.44 -9.03 -6.99
N THR A 332 -16.80 -8.95 -8.28
CA THR A 332 -17.48 -10.04 -8.99
C THR A 332 -16.84 -10.37 -10.33
N GLY A 333 -17.21 -11.47 -10.97
CA GLY A 333 -16.86 -11.77 -12.35
C GLY A 333 -15.36 -12.06 -12.57
N ASN A 334 -14.75 -12.82 -11.67
CA ASN A 334 -13.31 -13.15 -11.70
C ASN A 334 -12.42 -11.93 -11.41
N SER A 335 -12.79 -11.15 -10.40
CA SER A 335 -12.05 -9.97 -9.98
C SER A 335 -10.94 -10.29 -8.97
N HIS A 336 -10.03 -9.34 -8.78
CA HIS A 336 -8.83 -9.48 -7.96
C HIS A 336 -8.59 -8.18 -7.15
N PRO A 337 -9.08 -8.06 -5.91
CA PRO A 337 -8.83 -6.90 -5.06
C PRO A 337 -7.35 -6.47 -5.04
N ILE A 338 -6.45 -7.43 -4.83
CA ILE A 338 -5.00 -7.19 -4.80
C ILE A 338 -4.28 -8.25 -5.64
N GLY A 339 -3.54 -7.83 -6.66
CA GLY A 339 -2.83 -8.73 -7.58
C GLY A 339 -1.43 -8.25 -7.97
N PRO A 340 -0.36 -8.55 -7.20
CA PRO A 340 1.01 -8.33 -7.62
C PRO A 340 1.42 -9.42 -8.62
N LYS A 341 1.64 -9.04 -9.88
CA LYS A 341 1.62 -9.97 -11.01
C LYS A 341 2.99 -10.36 -11.56
N THR A 342 3.86 -9.39 -11.84
CA THR A 342 5.13 -9.61 -12.57
C THR A 342 6.17 -8.58 -12.15
N SER A 343 7.43 -8.98 -11.95
CA SER A 343 8.49 -8.11 -11.44
C SER A 343 8.06 -7.37 -10.16
N THR A 344 7.45 -8.04 -9.20
CA THR A 344 7.03 -7.43 -7.91
C THR A 344 7.73 -8.12 -6.76
N SER A 345 8.41 -7.37 -5.89
CA SER A 345 9.06 -7.91 -4.70
C SER A 345 9.01 -6.95 -3.52
N TYR A 346 9.10 -7.46 -2.28
CA TYR A 346 8.93 -6.63 -1.08
C TYR A 346 7.57 -5.92 -1.05
N TRP A 347 6.50 -6.67 -1.27
CA TRP A 347 5.14 -6.16 -1.05
C TRP A 347 4.67 -6.56 0.33
N PHE A 348 4.18 -5.57 1.08
CA PHE A 348 3.68 -5.66 2.43
C PHE A 348 2.17 -5.41 2.36
N ILE A 349 1.41 -6.50 2.27
CA ILE A 349 -0.04 -6.48 2.20
C ILE A 349 -0.54 -6.75 3.60
N ARG A 350 -0.82 -5.67 4.34
CA ARG A 350 -1.09 -5.76 5.76
C ARG A 350 -2.41 -5.13 6.15
N HIS A 351 -3.16 -5.76 7.04
CA HIS A 351 -4.27 -5.11 7.71
C HIS A 351 -5.35 -4.52 6.76
N ASN A 352 -5.64 -5.23 5.67
CA ASN A 352 -6.74 -4.90 4.77
C ASN A 352 -7.99 -5.72 5.11
N THR A 353 -9.16 -5.17 4.80
CA THR A 353 -10.44 -5.89 4.87
C THR A 353 -10.95 -6.16 3.46
N ILE A 354 -11.07 -7.43 3.08
CA ILE A 354 -11.56 -7.88 1.78
C ILE A 354 -12.80 -8.74 2.02
N VAL A 355 -13.98 -8.29 1.58
CA VAL A 355 -15.26 -8.98 1.83
C VAL A 355 -16.11 -9.04 0.57
N ASP A 356 -17.04 -10.00 0.49
CA ASP A 356 -17.99 -10.10 -0.62
C ASP A 356 -17.30 -10.14 -2.00
N VAL A 357 -16.24 -10.95 -2.09
CA VAL A 357 -15.44 -11.14 -3.31
C VAL A 357 -15.64 -12.55 -3.84
N ASP A 358 -15.86 -12.67 -5.16
CA ASP A 358 -15.82 -13.95 -5.86
C ASP A 358 -14.42 -14.28 -6.41
N ASN A 359 -14.09 -15.57 -6.39
CA ASN A 359 -12.91 -16.19 -6.98
C ASN A 359 -11.54 -15.88 -6.36
N TYR A 360 -11.09 -14.62 -6.29
CA TYR A 360 -9.74 -14.27 -5.81
C TYR A 360 -9.74 -13.10 -4.83
N GLY A 361 -9.22 -13.30 -3.61
CA GLY A 361 -9.00 -12.26 -2.61
C GLY A 361 -7.63 -11.59 -2.79
N ILE A 362 -6.58 -12.22 -2.25
CA ILE A 362 -5.19 -11.82 -2.47
C ILE A 362 -4.56 -12.79 -3.46
N TRP A 363 -4.11 -12.27 -4.60
CA TRP A 363 -3.58 -13.08 -5.69
C TRP A 363 -2.12 -12.79 -5.99
N LEU A 364 -1.27 -13.69 -5.52
CA LEU A 364 0.17 -13.63 -5.62
C LEU A 364 0.62 -14.44 -6.85
N TYR A 365 0.61 -13.83 -8.04
CA TYR A 365 0.70 -14.59 -9.31
C TYR A 365 2.09 -15.14 -9.66
N TYR A 366 3.15 -14.35 -9.49
CA TYR A 366 4.57 -14.75 -9.59
C TYR A 366 5.08 -15.03 -11.02
N ASN A 367 4.73 -14.22 -12.03
CA ASN A 367 4.99 -14.52 -13.46
C ASN A 367 6.47 -14.46 -13.93
N ASP A 368 7.43 -14.09 -13.09
CA ASP A 368 8.85 -14.04 -13.49
C ASP A 368 9.83 -14.15 -12.32
N SER A 369 11.13 -14.20 -12.63
CA SER A 369 12.20 -14.36 -11.63
C SER A 369 12.50 -13.11 -10.80
N ASN A 370 11.98 -11.93 -11.18
CA ASN A 370 12.17 -10.67 -10.45
C ASN A 370 11.08 -10.46 -9.39
N TYR A 371 10.75 -11.55 -8.70
CA TYR A 371 9.60 -11.64 -7.82
C TYR A 371 10.00 -12.06 -6.39
N GLY A 372 9.18 -11.69 -5.42
CA GLY A 372 9.08 -12.39 -4.13
C GLY A 372 9.51 -11.56 -2.95
N ASN A 373 9.85 -12.20 -1.83
CA ASN A 373 10.02 -11.50 -0.56
C ASN A 373 8.72 -10.77 -0.14
N MET A 374 7.59 -11.47 -0.18
CA MET A 374 6.29 -10.89 0.17
C MET A 374 5.97 -11.07 1.65
N GLU A 375 5.31 -10.08 2.23
CA GLU A 375 4.64 -10.14 3.52
C GLU A 375 3.13 -9.99 3.31
N VAL A 376 2.35 -10.99 3.70
CA VAL A 376 0.89 -10.91 3.77
C VAL A 376 0.50 -11.12 5.23
N SER A 377 0.09 -10.05 5.92
CA SER A 377 -0.08 -10.09 7.37
C SER A 377 -1.33 -9.38 7.88
N TYR A 378 -1.95 -9.87 8.96
CA TYR A 378 -3.05 -9.16 9.62
C TYR A 378 -4.27 -8.81 8.75
N ASN A 379 -4.47 -9.43 7.58
CA ASN A 379 -5.63 -9.15 6.73
C ASN A 379 -6.85 -9.97 7.18
N TYR A 380 -8.04 -9.38 7.03
CA TYR A 380 -9.31 -10.10 7.08
C TYR A 380 -9.85 -10.26 5.66
N VAL A 381 -9.93 -11.51 5.19
CA VAL A 381 -10.43 -11.84 3.86
C VAL A 381 -11.58 -12.82 4.00
N ALA A 382 -12.78 -12.38 3.63
CA ALA A 382 -13.98 -13.19 3.62
C ALA A 382 -14.60 -13.26 2.23
N MET A 383 -14.35 -14.38 1.56
CA MET A 383 -14.84 -14.64 0.20
C MET A 383 -16.31 -15.04 0.21
N SER A 384 -17.05 -14.64 -0.82
CA SER A 384 -18.36 -15.24 -1.10
C SER A 384 -18.21 -16.63 -1.73
N SER A 385 -17.14 -16.82 -2.52
CA SER A 385 -16.69 -18.10 -3.06
C SER A 385 -15.25 -17.99 -3.56
N GLY A 386 -14.52 -19.11 -3.61
CA GLY A 386 -13.17 -19.18 -4.17
C GLY A 386 -12.05 -19.00 -3.16
N ARG A 387 -10.96 -18.38 -3.61
CA ARG A 387 -9.64 -18.36 -2.95
C ARG A 387 -9.45 -17.07 -2.18
N ALA A 388 -9.38 -17.15 -0.86
CA ALA A 388 -8.98 -16.04 -0.03
C ALA A 388 -7.51 -15.66 -0.29
N LEU A 389 -6.67 -16.66 -0.56
CA LEU A 389 -5.27 -16.49 -0.94
C LEU A 389 -4.90 -17.51 -2.02
N SER A 390 -4.28 -17.05 -3.11
CA SER A 390 -3.62 -17.90 -4.12
C SER A 390 -2.18 -17.45 -4.31
N VAL A 391 -1.24 -18.40 -4.32
CA VAL A 391 0.20 -18.16 -4.38
C VAL A 391 0.85 -18.97 -5.49
N ASN A 392 1.64 -18.30 -6.32
CA ASN A 392 2.42 -18.86 -7.41
C ASN A 392 1.60 -19.53 -8.52
N GLU A 393 0.43 -18.99 -8.86
CA GLU A 393 -0.43 -19.59 -9.90
C GLU A 393 0.23 -19.61 -11.30
N SER A 394 1.25 -18.79 -11.55
CA SER A 394 2.12 -18.90 -12.73
C SER A 394 2.98 -20.17 -12.76
N GLN A 395 3.08 -20.89 -11.62
CA GLN A 395 3.95 -22.05 -11.39
C GLN A 395 5.43 -21.78 -11.67
N ASN A 396 5.88 -20.58 -11.30
CA ASN A 396 7.28 -20.22 -11.42
C ASN A 396 8.15 -21.12 -10.55
N LYS A 397 9.33 -21.45 -11.08
CA LYS A 397 10.25 -22.47 -10.59
C LYS A 397 11.43 -21.92 -9.82
N SER A 398 11.57 -20.59 -9.73
CA SER A 398 12.65 -19.94 -9.00
C SER A 398 12.09 -18.75 -8.23
N LEU A 399 11.82 -18.95 -6.95
CA LEU A 399 11.15 -17.96 -6.12
C LEU A 399 11.80 -17.89 -4.74
N PRO A 400 12.08 -16.68 -4.24
CA PRO A 400 12.55 -16.50 -2.88
C PRO A 400 11.41 -16.74 -1.87
N PRO A 401 11.71 -16.70 -0.56
CA PRO A 401 10.70 -16.90 0.46
C PRO A 401 9.55 -15.88 0.42
N SER A 402 8.42 -16.24 1.01
CA SER A 402 7.33 -15.31 1.34
C SER A 402 6.69 -15.69 2.66
N TYR A 403 6.16 -14.69 3.37
CA TYR A 403 5.69 -14.80 4.75
C TYR A 403 4.22 -14.41 4.80
N ILE A 404 3.38 -15.36 5.19
CA ILE A 404 1.94 -15.24 5.28
C ILE A 404 1.55 -15.56 6.71
N PHE A 405 1.29 -14.54 7.52
CA PHE A 405 1.06 -14.75 8.94
C PHE A 405 -0.02 -13.87 9.54
N ARG A 406 -0.66 -14.35 10.60
CA ARG A 406 -1.65 -13.57 11.35
C ARG A 406 -2.81 -13.03 10.50
N ASN A 407 -3.19 -13.71 9.42
CA ASN A 407 -4.38 -13.35 8.64
C ASN A 407 -5.59 -14.17 9.10
N THR A 408 -6.79 -13.65 8.87
CA THR A 408 -8.03 -14.42 8.93
C THR A 408 -8.56 -14.61 7.51
N PHE A 409 -8.51 -15.84 7.01
CA PHE A 409 -9.00 -16.24 5.70
C PHE A 409 -10.28 -17.06 5.83
N ILE A 410 -11.37 -16.61 5.23
CA ILE A 410 -12.59 -17.38 5.00
C ILE A 410 -12.72 -17.59 3.49
N GLY A 411 -12.44 -18.81 3.05
CA GLY A 411 -12.21 -19.17 1.65
C GLY A 411 -10.91 -19.96 1.48
N ASP A 412 -10.71 -20.49 0.27
CA ASP A 412 -9.59 -21.41 0.00
C ASP A 412 -8.23 -20.70 0.07
N VAL A 413 -7.24 -21.41 0.60
CA VAL A 413 -5.83 -20.99 0.61
C VAL A 413 -5.06 -21.97 -0.26
N GLU A 414 -4.50 -21.49 -1.37
CA GLU A 414 -3.92 -22.33 -2.41
C GLU A 414 -2.48 -21.91 -2.74
N PHE A 415 -1.62 -22.91 -2.90
CA PHE A 415 -0.26 -22.77 -3.40
C PHE A 415 -0.11 -23.62 -4.66
N HIS A 416 0.60 -23.11 -5.66
CA HIS A 416 0.76 -23.79 -6.93
C HIS A 416 2.24 -24.01 -7.29
N GLY A 417 2.53 -25.16 -7.90
CA GLY A 417 3.82 -25.44 -8.53
C GLY A 417 5.03 -25.50 -7.59
N VAL A 418 4.82 -25.77 -6.29
CA VAL A 418 5.89 -25.78 -5.28
C VAL A 418 6.79 -27.01 -5.42
N ASP A 419 8.07 -26.78 -5.70
CA ASP A 419 9.12 -27.79 -5.81
C ASP A 419 10.38 -27.38 -5.04
N GLY A 420 11.46 -28.15 -5.16
CA GLY A 420 12.71 -27.95 -4.42
C GLY A 420 13.36 -26.58 -4.57
N SER A 421 13.04 -25.79 -5.59
CA SER A 421 13.61 -24.45 -5.85
C SER A 421 12.64 -23.28 -5.59
N VAL A 422 11.43 -23.55 -5.10
CA VAL A 422 10.39 -22.53 -4.86
C VAL A 422 10.19 -22.26 -3.36
N GLY A 423 10.19 -20.99 -2.95
CA GLY A 423 9.93 -20.59 -1.57
C GLY A 423 11.18 -20.75 -0.66
N PRO A 424 11.05 -21.17 0.62
CA PRO A 424 9.84 -21.65 1.28
C PRO A 424 8.76 -20.58 1.46
N PHE A 425 7.51 -21.02 1.58
CA PHE A 425 6.38 -20.18 1.95
C PHE A 425 6.00 -20.46 3.39
N TYR A 426 6.12 -19.46 4.25
CA TYR A 426 5.75 -19.58 5.66
C TYR A 426 4.27 -19.20 5.82
N LEU A 427 3.45 -20.15 6.25
CA LEU A 427 2.03 -19.95 6.52
C LEU A 427 1.80 -20.11 8.03
N SER A 428 1.89 -19.04 8.81
CA SER A 428 1.92 -19.16 10.27
C SER A 428 0.89 -18.34 11.05
N LYS A 429 0.34 -18.91 12.13
CA LYS A 429 -0.56 -18.20 13.05
C LYS A 429 -1.77 -17.54 12.37
N ASN A 430 -2.21 -18.07 11.24
CA ASN A 430 -3.42 -17.62 10.56
C ASN A 430 -4.66 -18.27 11.21
N VAL A 431 -5.82 -17.67 11.01
CA VAL A 431 -7.12 -18.33 11.14
C VAL A 431 -7.57 -18.65 9.71
N ILE A 432 -7.84 -19.92 9.44
CA ILE A 432 -8.20 -20.39 8.10
C ILE A 432 -9.48 -21.20 8.17
N ILE A 433 -10.54 -20.66 7.58
CA ILE A 433 -11.86 -21.26 7.51
C ILE A 433 -12.14 -21.63 6.06
N ASN A 434 -12.00 -22.90 5.72
CA ASN A 434 -12.20 -23.39 4.36
C ASN A 434 -12.69 -24.83 4.33
N ASN A 435 -13.01 -25.33 3.14
CA ASN A 435 -13.55 -26.69 2.96
C ASN A 435 -12.45 -27.76 2.83
N SER A 436 -11.17 -27.35 2.77
CA SER A 436 -10.03 -28.26 2.67
C SER A 436 -9.59 -28.71 4.05
N ALA A 437 -10.12 -29.86 4.51
CA ALA A 437 -9.69 -30.54 5.73
C ALA A 437 -8.25 -31.11 5.69
N ALA A 438 -7.39 -30.61 4.81
CA ALA A 438 -5.99 -31.03 4.71
C ALA A 438 -5.20 -30.57 5.94
N SER A 439 -4.20 -31.37 6.35
CA SER A 439 -3.26 -31.02 7.41
C SER A 439 -2.61 -29.66 7.10
N GLY A 440 -2.89 -28.64 7.93
CA GLY A 440 -2.32 -27.29 7.79
C GLY A 440 -3.22 -26.24 7.12
N GLY A 441 -4.39 -26.62 6.60
CA GLY A 441 -5.43 -25.70 6.13
C GLY A 441 -5.24 -25.09 4.75
N TYR A 442 -4.41 -25.68 3.87
CA TYR A 442 -4.16 -25.20 2.51
C TYR A 442 -4.22 -26.33 1.48
N LYS A 443 -4.39 -25.97 0.19
CA LYS A 443 -4.20 -26.86 -0.95
C LYS A 443 -2.86 -26.58 -1.63
N CYS A 444 -2.24 -27.62 -2.19
CA CYS A 444 -1.00 -27.49 -2.95
C CYS A 444 -1.16 -28.19 -4.29
N ASP A 445 -1.36 -27.41 -5.36
CA ASP A 445 -1.59 -27.93 -6.70
C ASP A 445 -0.28 -28.05 -7.48
N ASN A 446 -0.08 -29.17 -8.17
CA ASN A 446 1.14 -29.47 -8.92
C ASN A 446 2.44 -29.32 -8.10
N CYS A 447 2.38 -29.62 -6.80
CA CYS A 447 3.52 -29.53 -5.90
C CYS A 447 4.28 -30.85 -5.83
N SER A 448 5.58 -30.84 -6.16
CA SER A 448 6.48 -31.98 -5.92
C SER A 448 7.24 -31.85 -4.59
N SER A 449 7.17 -30.70 -3.91
CA SER A 449 7.77 -30.47 -2.59
C SER A 449 6.86 -29.62 -1.69
N SER A 450 5.67 -30.14 -1.38
CA SER A 450 4.68 -29.47 -0.53
C SER A 450 5.19 -29.14 0.88
N SER A 451 6.24 -29.80 1.36
CA SER A 451 6.95 -29.50 2.62
C SER A 451 7.60 -28.12 2.65
N ARG A 452 7.77 -27.45 1.50
CA ARG A 452 8.24 -26.07 1.43
C ARG A 452 7.14 -25.03 1.66
N VAL A 453 5.88 -25.46 1.78
CA VAL A 453 4.83 -24.68 2.44
C VAL A 453 4.89 -25.05 3.92
N ILE A 454 5.53 -24.19 4.71
CA ILE A 454 5.78 -24.40 6.13
C ILE A 454 4.59 -23.83 6.90
N ALA A 455 3.61 -24.69 7.16
CA ALA A 455 2.44 -24.37 7.97
C ALA A 455 2.76 -24.53 9.46
N ASP A 456 2.63 -23.45 10.24
CA ASP A 456 2.92 -23.46 11.68
C ASP A 456 1.84 -22.73 12.48
N ASN A 457 1.36 -23.33 13.57
CA ASN A 457 0.45 -22.68 14.52
C ASN A 457 -0.81 -22.03 13.94
N ASN A 458 -1.29 -22.46 12.76
CA ASN A 458 -2.57 -22.00 12.21
C ASN A 458 -3.75 -22.56 13.03
N LEU A 459 -4.84 -21.79 13.12
CA LEU A 459 -6.14 -22.27 13.56
C LEU A 459 -6.98 -22.56 12.31
N THR A 460 -7.26 -23.83 12.04
CA THR A 460 -7.96 -24.27 10.83
C THR A 460 -9.31 -24.89 11.16
N GLY A 461 -10.32 -24.70 10.31
CA GLY A 461 -11.61 -25.34 10.52
C GLY A 461 -12.62 -25.14 9.39
N LEU A 462 -13.74 -25.83 9.50
CA LEU A 462 -14.90 -25.62 8.63
C LEU A 462 -15.73 -24.43 9.13
N SER A 463 -16.56 -23.85 8.26
CA SER A 463 -17.46 -22.74 8.60
C SER A 463 -18.45 -23.08 9.72
N THR A 464 -18.81 -24.35 9.88
CA THR A 464 -19.72 -24.84 10.94
C THR A 464 -19.15 -24.73 12.35
N LEU A 465 -17.84 -24.51 12.50
CA LEU A 465 -17.19 -24.37 13.81
C LEU A 465 -17.32 -22.96 14.41
N ASN A 466 -17.88 -21.98 13.69
CA ASN A 466 -18.10 -20.62 14.21
C ASN A 466 -16.84 -19.99 14.86
N ILE A 467 -15.66 -20.20 14.24
CA ILE A 467 -14.37 -19.73 14.79
C ILE A 467 -14.35 -18.20 14.92
N VAL A 468 -14.96 -17.51 13.95
CA VAL A 468 -15.06 -16.04 13.91
C VAL A 468 -16.52 -15.60 13.76
N ASN A 469 -16.82 -14.37 14.18
CA ASN A 469 -18.11 -13.73 13.99
C ASN A 469 -18.24 -13.10 12.59
N ASN A 470 -19.36 -12.41 12.34
CA ASN A 470 -19.65 -11.77 11.05
C ASN A 470 -18.70 -10.62 10.65
N VAL A 471 -17.87 -10.13 11.57
CA VAL A 471 -16.83 -9.12 11.30
C VAL A 471 -15.42 -9.70 11.36
N GLY A 472 -15.29 -11.03 11.38
CA GLY A 472 -13.99 -11.72 11.34
C GLY A 472 -13.25 -11.80 12.67
N ASN A 473 -13.85 -11.36 13.78
CA ASN A 473 -13.24 -11.47 15.12
C ASN A 473 -13.47 -12.85 15.71
N LEU A 474 -12.54 -13.34 16.52
CA LEU A 474 -12.66 -14.64 17.19
C LEU A 474 -13.90 -14.66 18.09
N THR A 475 -14.66 -15.76 18.04
CA THR A 475 -15.79 -15.95 18.95
C THR A 475 -15.30 -16.31 20.36
N LYS A 476 -16.21 -16.29 21.34
CA LYS A 476 -15.89 -16.54 22.76
C LYS A 476 -15.15 -17.87 22.96
N GLU A 477 -15.54 -18.92 22.24
CA GLU A 477 -14.94 -20.26 22.29
C GLU A 477 -13.48 -20.27 21.84
N TYR A 478 -13.09 -19.34 20.97
CA TYR A 478 -11.75 -19.24 20.39
C TYR A 478 -10.96 -18.03 20.93
N SER A 479 -11.46 -17.35 21.96
CA SER A 479 -10.84 -16.16 22.56
C SER A 479 -9.42 -16.40 23.11
N SER A 480 -9.04 -17.64 23.43
CA SER A 480 -7.67 -17.97 23.84
C SER A 480 -6.60 -17.70 22.79
N PHE A 481 -7.01 -17.57 21.52
CA PHE A 481 -6.16 -17.27 20.37
C PHE A 481 -6.09 -15.77 20.04
N LEU A 482 -6.86 -14.92 20.72
CA LEU A 482 -6.83 -13.48 20.54
C LEU A 482 -5.42 -12.92 20.72
N GLY A 483 -4.99 -12.08 19.78
CA GLY A 483 -3.64 -11.51 19.79
C GLY A 483 -2.53 -12.52 19.47
N LYS A 484 -2.86 -13.79 19.21
CA LYS A 484 -1.90 -14.86 18.89
C LYS A 484 -2.09 -15.46 17.50
N ARG A 485 -3.33 -15.50 17.00
CA ARG A 485 -3.68 -16.02 15.66
C ARG A 485 -4.71 -15.12 15.01
N GLY A 486 -4.70 -15.11 13.68
CA GLY A 486 -5.61 -14.28 12.90
C GLY A 486 -5.30 -12.80 13.01
N TRP A 487 -6.14 -12.00 12.34
CA TRP A 487 -5.94 -10.57 12.18
C TRP A 487 -6.15 -9.76 13.47
N GLN A 488 -6.94 -10.30 14.39
CA GLN A 488 -7.34 -9.59 15.60
C GLN A 488 -6.18 -9.52 16.60
N VAL A 489 -5.72 -8.29 16.88
CA VAL A 489 -4.62 -8.03 17.82
C VAL A 489 -5.08 -7.86 19.27
N SER A 490 -6.30 -7.37 19.52
CA SER A 490 -6.86 -7.19 20.87
C SER A 490 -8.40 -7.11 20.85
N ASP A 491 -9.01 -7.11 22.03
CA ASP A 491 -10.46 -6.88 22.19
C ASP A 491 -10.87 -5.42 21.92
N ALA A 492 -9.96 -4.47 22.16
CA ALA A 492 -10.26 -3.04 22.20
C ALA A 492 -10.17 -2.35 20.83
N SER A 493 -9.67 -3.01 19.80
CA SER A 493 -9.57 -2.49 18.44
C SER A 493 -9.26 -3.65 17.50
N PRO A 494 -10.20 -4.12 16.64
CA PRO A 494 -9.74 -4.47 15.31
C PRO A 494 -8.99 -3.23 14.80
N PRO A 495 -7.78 -3.36 14.23
CA PRO A 495 -7.17 -2.18 13.65
C PRO A 495 -8.16 -1.64 12.60
N ARG A 496 -8.31 -0.32 12.54
CA ARG A 496 -9.53 0.34 12.05
C ARG A 496 -10.00 -0.27 10.73
N ALA A 497 -11.24 -0.77 10.68
CA ALA A 497 -12.00 -0.68 9.43
C ALA A 497 -12.01 0.81 9.04
N PRO A 498 -11.78 1.18 7.77
CA PRO A 498 -11.74 2.58 7.38
C PRO A 498 -12.97 3.29 7.94
N SER A 499 -12.71 4.33 8.73
CA SER A 499 -13.79 5.15 9.25
C SER A 499 -14.44 5.83 8.06
N ASN A 500 -15.77 5.71 7.93
CA ASN A 500 -16.53 6.70 7.17
C ASN A 500 -15.96 8.08 7.52
N PRO A 501 -15.69 8.96 6.53
CA PRO A 501 -15.16 10.28 6.82
C PRO A 501 -16.04 10.90 7.90
N VAL A 502 -15.40 11.35 8.98
CA VAL A 502 -16.08 12.16 9.98
C VAL A 502 -16.48 13.42 9.25
N ILE A 503 -17.72 13.46 8.76
CA ILE A 503 -18.38 14.70 8.43
C ILE A 503 -18.44 15.44 9.76
N LYS A 504 -17.46 16.32 10.00
CA LYS A 504 -17.65 17.38 10.98
C LYS A 504 -18.82 18.18 10.44
N LYS A 505 -19.99 17.92 11.01
CA LYS A 505 -21.08 18.88 10.97
C LYS A 505 -20.53 20.10 11.69
N ASP A 506 -20.27 21.16 10.94
CA ASP A 506 -20.25 22.50 11.50
C ASP A 506 -21.65 22.81 12.11
#